data_AF-A0A1J5KRJ0-F1
#
_entry.id   AF-A0A1J5KRJ0-F1
#
_cell.length_a   1.000
_cell.length_b   1.000
_cell.length_c   1.000
_cell.angle_alpha   90.00
_cell.angle_beta   90.00
_cell.angle_gamma   90.00
#
_symmetry.space_group_name_H-M   'P 1'
#
loop_
_entity.id
_entity.type
_entity.pdbx_description
1 polymer ?
#
loop_
_entity_poly.entity_id
_entity_poly.type
_entity_poly.pdbx_seq_one_letter_code
_entity_poly.pdbx_strand_id
1 'polypeptide(L)'
;MKIYTILILLCISCSSIGKKSSCNENQEFKTEFFKNIKNIEDQMTKVKNESFDSSLKFISKYTHVSFNSMNNYARTYPLGIFEKDKEGWLKWYEENKCNNIQFK
;
A
#
# COMPACT_ATOMS: atom_id res chain seq x y z
N MET A 1 -5.65 -15.74 56.17
CA MET A 1 -6.50 -15.47 54.99
C MET A 1 -5.59 -14.94 53.90
N LYS A 2 -5.38 -15.77 52.86
CA LYS A 2 -4.30 -15.67 51.88
C LYS A 2 -4.69 -14.66 50.79
N ILE A 3 -4.17 -13.43 50.86
CA ILE A 3 -4.48 -12.36 49.87
C ILE A 3 -3.27 -12.01 48.97
N TYR A 4 -2.07 -12.53 49.27
CA TYR A 4 -0.85 -12.21 48.52
C TYR A 4 -0.42 -13.24 47.45
N THR A 5 -1.35 -14.08 46.98
CA THR A 5 -1.03 -15.16 46.01
C THR A 5 -1.87 -15.11 44.74
N ILE A 6 -2.43 -13.95 44.37
CA ILE A 6 -3.17 -13.74 43.12
C ILE A 6 -2.73 -12.44 42.42
N LEU A 7 -1.43 -12.14 42.44
CA LEU A 7 -0.87 -11.02 41.68
C LEU A 7 0.40 -11.40 40.89
N ILE A 8 0.51 -12.69 40.54
CA ILE A 8 1.59 -13.25 39.72
C ILE A 8 0.97 -14.15 38.65
N LEU A 9 0.09 -13.59 37.83
CA LEU A 9 -0.49 -14.31 36.69
C LEU A 9 -1.20 -13.27 35.83
N LEU A 10 -0.48 -12.57 34.94
CA LEU A 10 -1.01 -11.92 33.72
C LEU A 10 0.06 -11.18 32.88
N CYS A 11 1.32 -11.67 32.87
CA CYS A 11 2.34 -11.18 31.92
C CYS A 11 2.97 -12.32 31.09
N ILE A 12 2.20 -13.37 30.80
CA ILE A 12 2.54 -14.26 29.67
C ILE A 12 1.89 -13.65 28.42
N SER A 13 2.38 -12.48 28.02
CA SER A 13 2.18 -12.02 26.65
C SER A 13 2.97 -12.98 25.79
N CYS A 14 2.24 -13.91 25.19
CA CYS A 14 2.71 -14.83 24.18
C CYS A 14 3.48 -14.02 23.12
N SER A 15 4.81 -14.06 23.15
CA SER A 15 5.58 -13.76 21.95
C SER A 15 5.21 -14.87 20.99
N SER A 16 4.26 -14.61 20.10
CA SER A 16 4.14 -15.41 18.90
C SER A 16 5.49 -15.26 18.20
N ILE A 17 6.38 -16.23 18.46
CA ILE A 17 7.46 -16.61 17.57
C ILE A 17 6.73 -17.16 16.34
N GLY A 18 6.05 -16.27 15.61
CA GLY A 18 5.68 -16.51 14.25
C GLY A 18 7.00 -16.75 13.56
N LYS A 19 7.13 -17.90 12.90
CA LYS A 19 8.24 -18.20 12.01
C LYS A 19 8.62 -16.90 11.33
N LYS A 20 9.86 -16.44 11.54
CA LYS A 20 10.43 -15.34 10.79
C LYS A 20 10.48 -15.83 9.35
N SER A 21 9.36 -15.72 8.63
CA SER A 21 9.32 -15.94 7.21
C SER A 21 10.36 -14.97 6.68
N SER A 22 11.41 -15.48 6.06
CA SER A 22 12.41 -14.65 5.40
C SER A 22 11.66 -13.75 4.42
N CYS A 23 11.40 -12.50 4.81
CA CYS A 23 10.72 -11.54 3.97
C CYS A 23 11.66 -11.24 2.81
N ASN A 24 11.31 -11.72 1.62
CA ASN A 24 12.09 -11.46 0.43
C ASN A 24 11.50 -10.24 -0.29
N GLU A 25 11.84 -9.05 0.20
CA GLU A 25 11.38 -7.79 -0.41
C GLU A 25 12.25 -7.43 -1.61
N ASN A 26 11.62 -7.26 -2.77
CA ASN A 26 12.29 -6.75 -3.97
C ASN A 26 12.43 -5.22 -3.87
N GLN A 27 13.65 -4.74 -3.62
CA GLN A 27 13.95 -3.31 -3.45
C GLN A 27 13.78 -2.50 -4.74
N GLU A 28 14.02 -3.10 -5.90
CA GLU A 28 13.83 -2.45 -7.20
C GLU A 28 12.34 -2.22 -7.44
N PHE A 29 11.53 -3.25 -7.21
CA PHE A 29 10.07 -3.15 -7.30
C PHE A 29 9.52 -2.10 -6.34
N LYS A 30 9.96 -2.10 -5.07
CA LYS A 30 9.60 -1.09 -4.07
C LYS A 30 9.84 0.32 -4.61
N THR A 31 11.05 0.57 -5.07
CA THR A 31 11.46 1.90 -5.54
C THR A 31 10.57 2.37 -6.68
N GLU A 32 10.34 1.52 -7.68
CA GLU A 32 9.51 1.87 -8.83
C GLU A 32 8.02 2.01 -8.44
N PHE A 33 7.51 1.17 -7.54
CA PHE A 33 6.13 1.25 -7.06
C PHE A 33 5.84 2.59 -6.36
N PHE A 34 6.68 2.96 -5.39
CA PHE A 34 6.50 4.23 -4.67
C PHE A 34 6.79 5.47 -5.52
N LYS A 35 7.71 5.37 -6.49
CA LYS A 35 7.93 6.43 -7.48
C LYS A 35 6.67 6.69 -8.32
N ASN A 36 5.98 5.65 -8.78
CA ASN A 36 4.73 5.80 -9.52
C ASN A 36 3.60 6.37 -8.65
N ILE A 37 3.46 5.94 -7.40
CA ILE A 37 2.51 6.54 -6.44
C ILE A 37 2.79 8.03 -6.27
N LYS A 38 4.06 8.41 -6.06
CA LYS A 38 4.44 9.81 -5.87
C LYS A 38 4.14 10.65 -7.12
N ASN A 39 4.44 10.14 -8.31
CA ASN A 39 4.13 10.85 -9.55
C ASN A 39 2.62 11.09 -9.72
N ILE A 40 1.79 10.12 -9.34
CA ILE A 40 0.32 10.28 -9.32
C ILE A 40 -0.07 11.37 -8.32
N GLU A 41 0.46 11.33 -7.10
CA GLU A 41 0.19 12.33 -6.05
C GLU A 41 0.56 13.76 -6.47
N ASP A 42 1.73 13.95 -7.10
CA ASP A 42 2.24 15.25 -7.55
C ASP A 42 1.44 15.85 -8.72
N GLN A 43 0.64 15.02 -9.41
CA GLN A 43 -0.04 15.36 -10.65
C GLN A 43 -1.57 15.15 -10.61
N MET A 44 -2.12 14.60 -9.54
CA MET A 44 -3.55 14.23 -9.43
C MET A 44 -4.52 15.39 -9.68
N THR A 45 -4.10 16.63 -9.36
CA THR A 45 -4.90 17.85 -9.52
C THR A 45 -4.69 18.55 -10.87
N LYS A 46 -3.78 18.05 -11.71
CA LYS A 46 -3.43 18.64 -13.01
C LYS A 46 -4.12 17.86 -14.13
N VAL A 47 -4.20 18.48 -15.31
CA VAL A 47 -4.62 17.77 -16.52
C VAL A 47 -3.64 16.63 -16.78
N LYS A 48 -4.17 15.43 -17.01
CA LYS A 48 -3.38 14.21 -17.23
C LYS A 48 -2.37 14.40 -18.35
N ASN A 49 -1.15 13.93 -18.10
CA ASN A 49 -0.09 13.81 -19.08
C ASN A 49 0.30 12.32 -19.22
N GLU A 50 1.15 12.01 -20.20
CA GLU A 50 1.57 10.63 -20.47
C GLU A 50 2.27 9.96 -19.28
N SER A 51 3.01 10.74 -18.47
CA SER A 51 3.69 10.24 -17.28
C SER A 51 2.68 9.78 -16.21
N PHE A 52 1.65 10.61 -15.95
CA PHE A 52 0.56 10.28 -15.04
C PHE A 52 -0.17 8.99 -15.46
N ASP A 53 -0.55 8.91 -16.73
CA ASP A 53 -1.26 7.74 -17.28
C ASP A 53 -0.38 6.48 -17.24
N SER A 54 0.93 6.63 -17.49
CA SER A 54 1.89 5.52 -17.38
C SER A 54 2.01 5.03 -15.94
N SER A 55 2.04 5.93 -14.96
CA SER A 55 2.07 5.55 -13.55
C SER A 55 0.78 4.86 -13.11
N LEU A 56 -0.39 5.34 -13.54
CA LEU A 56 -1.66 4.66 -13.25
C LEU A 56 -1.72 3.26 -13.88
N LYS A 57 -1.27 3.12 -15.13
CA LYS A 57 -1.16 1.82 -15.81
C LYS A 57 -0.17 0.88 -15.11
N PHE A 58 0.92 1.41 -14.55
CA PHE A 58 1.85 0.60 -13.77
C PHE A 58 1.17 0.05 -12.51
N ILE A 59 0.53 0.93 -11.72
CA ILE A 59 -0.14 0.54 -10.47
C ILE A 59 -1.30 -0.43 -10.74
N SER A 60 -2.04 -0.24 -11.83
CA SER A 60 -3.19 -1.09 -12.18
C SER A 60 -2.84 -2.55 -12.52
N LYS A 61 -1.55 -2.86 -12.77
CA LYS A 61 -1.08 -4.25 -12.93
C LYS A 61 -1.14 -5.06 -11.64
N TYR A 62 -1.21 -4.39 -10.49
CA TYR A 62 -1.05 -5.00 -9.18
C TYR A 62 -2.26 -4.80 -8.28
N THR A 63 -2.87 -3.62 -8.34
CA THR A 63 -3.97 -3.22 -7.46
C THR A 63 -5.02 -2.43 -8.24
N HIS A 64 -6.22 -2.31 -7.68
CA HIS A 64 -7.30 -1.54 -8.26
C HIS A 64 -6.91 -0.06 -8.48
N VAL A 65 -7.35 0.49 -9.60
CA VAL A 65 -7.28 1.92 -9.94
C VAL A 65 -8.63 2.37 -10.48
N SER A 66 -9.19 3.42 -9.90
CA SER A 66 -10.50 3.98 -10.21
C SER A 66 -10.51 4.84 -11.49
N PHE A 67 -10.10 4.27 -12.62
CA PHE A 67 -10.00 4.97 -13.93
C PHE A 67 -11.28 5.73 -14.31
N ASN A 68 -12.45 5.12 -14.08
CA ASN A 68 -13.75 5.72 -14.43
C ASN A 68 -14.02 7.03 -13.69
N SER A 69 -13.57 7.16 -12.43
CA SER A 69 -13.74 8.38 -11.63
C SER A 69 -12.97 9.57 -12.22
N MET A 70 -11.95 9.29 -13.04
CA MET A 70 -11.16 10.31 -13.72
C MET A 70 -11.72 10.71 -15.10
N ASN A 71 -12.86 10.16 -15.52
CA ASN A 71 -13.61 10.59 -16.71
C ASN A 71 -14.55 11.77 -16.39
N ASN A 72 -14.06 12.73 -15.60
CA ASN A 72 -14.77 13.94 -15.20
C ASN A 72 -14.36 15.14 -16.09
N TYR A 73 -15.12 16.25 -16.00
CA TYR A 73 -14.87 17.45 -16.80
C TYR A 73 -13.47 18.05 -16.60
N ALA A 74 -12.99 18.07 -15.36
CA ALA A 74 -11.66 18.57 -15.02
C ALA A 74 -10.53 17.65 -15.49
N ARG A 75 -10.85 16.40 -15.86
CA ARG A 75 -9.91 15.33 -16.20
C ARG A 75 -8.85 15.12 -15.12
N THR A 76 -9.17 15.40 -13.87
CA THR A 76 -8.29 15.20 -12.71
C THR A 76 -8.63 13.89 -12.01
N TYR A 77 -7.82 13.53 -11.02
CA TYR A 77 -8.17 12.50 -10.06
C TYR A 77 -8.90 13.17 -8.88
N PRO A 78 -10.21 12.92 -8.66
CA PRO A 78 -10.91 13.46 -7.49
C PRO A 78 -10.24 13.03 -6.17
N LEU A 79 -9.92 13.99 -5.31
CA LEU A 79 -9.12 13.79 -4.09
C LEU A 79 -9.64 12.64 -3.21
N GLY A 80 -10.93 12.62 -2.89
CA GLY A 80 -11.51 11.58 -2.03
C GLY A 80 -11.55 10.18 -2.66
N ILE A 81 -11.43 10.06 -3.98
CA ILE A 81 -11.24 8.76 -4.65
C ILE A 81 -9.76 8.39 -4.63
N PHE A 82 -8.88 9.35 -4.92
CA PHE A 82 -7.43 9.15 -4.86
C PHE A 82 -6.97 8.66 -3.49
N GLU A 83 -7.45 9.25 -2.39
CA GLU A 83 -7.08 8.83 -1.03
C GLU A 83 -7.46 7.38 -0.74
N LYS A 84 -8.66 6.95 -1.16
CA LYS A 84 -9.13 5.57 -1.00
C LYS A 84 -8.32 4.59 -1.82
N ASP A 85 -8.04 4.93 -3.07
CA ASP A 85 -7.21 4.12 -3.94
C ASP A 85 -5.78 4.03 -3.39
N LYS A 86 -5.18 5.14 -2.95
CA LYS A 86 -3.84 5.19 -2.35
C LYS A 86 -3.74 4.30 -1.11
N GLU A 87 -4.74 4.34 -0.23
CA GLU A 87 -4.83 3.42 0.91
C GLU A 87 -4.82 1.96 0.45
N GLY A 88 -5.62 1.64 -0.58
CA GLY A 88 -5.63 0.32 -1.20
C GLY A 88 -4.28 -0.10 -1.77
N TRP A 89 -3.57 0.81 -2.43
CA TRP A 89 -2.25 0.55 -3.01
C TRP A 89 -1.20 0.25 -1.94
N LEU A 90 -1.20 1.03 -0.87
CA LEU A 90 -0.28 0.84 0.26
C LEU A 90 -0.57 -0.46 1.00
N LYS A 91 -1.86 -0.77 1.21
CA LYS A 91 -2.28 -2.04 1.82
C LYS A 91 -1.85 -3.23 0.97
N TRP A 92 -2.11 -3.19 -0.34
CA TRP A 92 -1.68 -4.25 -1.25
C TRP A 92 -0.15 -4.43 -1.21
N TYR A 93 0.62 -3.34 -1.20
CA TYR A 93 2.08 -3.43 -1.10
C TYR A 93 2.51 -4.12 0.19
N GLU A 94 1.99 -3.69 1.34
CA GLU A 94 2.34 -4.27 2.65
C GLU A 94 2.01 -5.76 2.75
N GLU A 95 0.88 -6.19 2.19
CA GLU A 95 0.46 -7.59 2.15
C GLU A 95 1.32 -8.46 1.22
N ASN A 96 1.95 -7.87 0.20
CA ASN A 96 2.65 -8.60 -0.87
C ASN A 96 4.17 -8.42 -0.89
N LYS A 97 4.72 -7.40 -0.21
CA LYS A 97 6.13 -7.01 -0.34
C LYS A 97 7.12 -8.15 -0.07
N CYS A 98 6.78 -9.09 0.82
CA CYS A 98 7.65 -10.20 1.18
C CYS A 98 7.65 -11.38 0.18
N ASN A 99 6.85 -11.30 -0.89
CA ASN A 99 6.69 -12.38 -1.88
C ASN A 99 7.63 -12.24 -3.10
N ASN A 100 8.71 -11.45 -3.00
CA ASN A 100 9.64 -11.18 -4.10
C ASN A 100 8.94 -10.80 -5.41
N ILE A 101 8.14 -9.73 -5.35
CA ILE A 101 7.29 -9.29 -6.45
C ILE A 101 8.14 -9.06 -7.71
N GLN A 102 7.69 -9.64 -8.83
CA GLN A 102 8.30 -9.45 -10.14
C GLN A 102 7.53 -8.40 -10.94
N PHE A 103 8.24 -7.70 -11.82
CA PHE A 103 7.62 -6.76 -12.76
C PHE A 103 6.73 -7.53 -13.77
N LYS A 104 5.48 -7.06 -13.95
CA LYS A 104 4.52 -7.53 -14.95
C LYS A 104 4.54 -6.69 -16.22
#